data_AF-A0A6B2LHC6-F1
#
_entry.id   AF-A0A6B2LHC6-F1
#
_cell.length_a   1.000
_cell.length_b   1.000
_cell.length_c   1.000
_cell.angle_alpha   90.00
_cell.angle_beta   90.00
_cell.angle_gamma   90.00
#
_symmetry.space_group_name_H-M   'P 1'
#
loop_
_entity.id
_entity.type
_entity.pdbx_description
1 polymer ?
#
loop_
_entity_poly.entity_id
_entity_poly.type
_entity_poly.pdbx_seq_one_letter_code
_entity_poly.pdbx_strand_id
1 'polypeptide(L)'
;MNVGNNCYMASFLQTLFHTDPFKEIILNTQIHSTNITVKLTAKCLQEVFALMAMSNRHFVNPANLKKVLGVPWSQYGQQDAWEFGLVLLDLIEKGLPQSASIFSGKFRQAISCSQCRNESIRYEAFNSLTLQFPEKEPTSKEEEKEPKKEDSLHPNTYPDTLSGLLQFSFREENMCGTNQIFCEKCNKRQDGTKKVEIEESPDHLIINLSRFHYSY
;
A
#
# COMPACT_ATOMS: atom_id res chain seq x y z
N MET A 1 2.46 -14.22 22.35
CA MET A 1 1.70 -13.51 23.41
C MET A 1 1.60 -12.04 23.01
N ASN A 2 0.38 -11.49 22.90
CA ASN A 2 0.17 -10.07 22.58
C ASN A 2 0.33 -9.26 23.87
N VAL A 3 1.56 -8.92 24.23
CA VAL A 3 1.83 -8.11 25.42
C VAL A 3 1.61 -6.64 25.03
N GLY A 4 0.34 -6.22 25.09
CA GLY A 4 -0.14 -4.83 24.99
C GLY A 4 -0.35 -4.28 23.58
N ASN A 5 -1.58 -4.29 23.04
CA ASN A 5 -1.98 -3.56 21.81
C ASN A 5 -1.05 -3.69 20.59
N ASN A 6 -0.30 -4.79 20.45
CA ASN A 6 0.77 -4.94 19.45
C ASN A 6 0.43 -5.92 18.33
N CYS A 7 -0.85 -6.28 18.19
CA CYS A 7 -1.31 -7.21 17.17
C CYS A 7 -1.00 -6.71 15.75
N TYR A 8 -1.14 -5.41 15.49
CA TYR A 8 -0.87 -4.79 14.19
C TYR A 8 0.58 -5.05 13.71
N MET A 9 1.55 -4.88 14.60
CA MET A 9 2.96 -5.12 14.29
C MET A 9 3.26 -6.62 14.21
N ALA A 10 2.69 -7.42 15.13
CA ALA A 10 2.90 -8.86 15.10
C ALA A 10 2.40 -9.47 13.79
N SER A 11 1.17 -9.15 13.35
CA SER A 11 0.64 -9.65 12.08
C SER A 11 1.49 -9.23 10.90
N PHE A 12 1.91 -7.95 10.82
CA PHE A 12 2.72 -7.46 9.72
C PHE A 12 4.11 -8.13 9.67
N LEU A 13 4.79 -8.24 10.82
CA LEU A 13 6.09 -8.91 10.92
C LEU A 13 6.00 -10.39 10.56
N GLN A 14 4.93 -11.09 10.98
CA GLN A 14 4.71 -12.49 10.60
C GLN A 14 4.52 -12.61 9.09
N THR A 15 3.73 -11.74 8.46
CA THR A 15 3.56 -11.74 7.00
C THR A 15 4.89 -11.58 6.28
N LEU A 16 5.71 -10.58 6.67
CA LEU A 16 7.03 -10.37 6.06
C LEU A 16 7.98 -11.54 6.28
N PHE A 17 7.95 -12.17 7.45
CA PHE A 17 8.82 -13.32 7.75
C PHE A 17 8.50 -14.54 6.89
N HIS A 18 7.24 -14.75 6.54
CA HIS A 18 6.81 -15.86 5.68
C HIS A 18 6.97 -15.56 4.18
N THR A 19 7.47 -14.38 3.81
CA THR A 19 7.93 -14.09 2.45
C THR A 19 9.40 -14.52 2.33
N ASP A 20 9.65 -15.72 1.82
CA ASP A 20 10.98 -16.35 1.82
C ASP A 20 12.08 -15.47 1.21
N PRO A 21 11.92 -14.86 0.01
CA PRO A 21 12.94 -13.98 -0.55
C PRO A 21 13.26 -12.78 0.36
N PHE A 22 12.23 -12.22 1.01
CA PHE A 22 12.41 -11.08 1.91
C PHE A 22 13.16 -11.50 3.17
N LYS A 23 12.74 -12.60 3.80
CA LYS A 23 13.41 -13.19 4.95
C LYS A 23 14.89 -13.47 4.67
N GLU A 24 15.21 -14.05 3.52
CA GLU A 24 16.59 -14.35 3.12
C GLU A 24 17.43 -13.08 2.96
N ILE A 25 16.90 -12.05 2.30
CA ILE A 25 17.60 -10.76 2.18
C ILE A 25 17.86 -10.17 3.57
N ILE A 26 16.85 -10.14 4.44
CA ILE A 26 17.00 -9.62 5.80
C ILE A 26 18.11 -10.39 6.54
N LEU A 27 18.09 -11.72 6.54
CA LEU A 27 19.02 -12.53 7.34
C LEU A 27 20.45 -12.55 6.80
N ASN A 28 20.65 -12.45 5.48
CA ASN A 28 21.94 -12.69 4.84
C ASN A 28 22.68 -11.42 4.39
N THR A 29 22.03 -10.26 4.42
CA THR A 29 22.61 -9.01 3.89
C THR A 29 23.21 -8.13 5.00
N GLN A 30 24.34 -7.50 4.70
CA GLN A 30 24.96 -6.52 5.60
C GLN A 30 24.21 -5.19 5.52
N ILE A 31 24.02 -4.55 6.68
CA ILE A 31 23.30 -3.28 6.76
C ILE A 31 24.23 -2.13 6.38
N HIS A 32 23.83 -1.36 5.36
CA HIS A 32 24.60 -0.24 4.84
C HIS A 32 23.88 1.09 5.10
N SER A 33 24.04 1.64 6.31
CA SER A 33 23.55 3.00 6.60
C SER A 33 24.34 3.65 7.73
N THR A 34 24.60 4.96 7.58
CA THR A 34 25.16 5.83 8.63
C THR A 34 24.07 6.38 9.55
N ASN A 35 22.80 6.34 9.12
CA ASN A 35 21.67 6.76 9.94
C ASN A 35 21.43 5.72 11.05
N ILE A 36 21.49 6.18 12.30
CA ILE A 36 21.37 5.31 13.47
C ILE A 36 20.01 4.61 13.55
N THR A 37 18.92 5.32 13.24
CA THR A 37 17.56 4.77 13.26
C THR A 37 17.42 3.68 12.21
N VAL A 38 17.83 3.95 10.96
CA VAL A 38 17.83 2.96 9.87
C VAL A 38 18.62 1.71 10.26
N LYS A 39 19.85 1.91 10.75
CA LYS A 39 20.73 0.81 11.12
C LYS A 39 20.16 -0.04 12.27
N LEU A 40 19.63 0.59 13.31
CA LEU A 40 19.04 -0.11 14.44
C LEU A 40 17.72 -0.80 14.08
N THR A 41 16.89 -0.20 13.22
CA THR A 41 15.64 -0.82 12.73
C THR A 41 15.96 -2.10 11.98
N ALA A 42 16.90 -2.05 11.02
CA ALA A 42 17.31 -3.23 10.27
C ALA A 42 17.93 -4.32 11.17
N LYS A 43 18.78 -3.94 12.14
CA LYS A 43 19.34 -4.90 13.12
C LYS A 43 18.26 -5.54 13.99
N CYS A 44 17.31 -4.76 14.49
CA CYS A 44 16.21 -5.29 15.29
C CYS A 44 15.36 -6.26 14.46
N LEU A 45 15.10 -5.97 13.18
CA LEU A 45 14.36 -6.87 12.31
C LEU A 45 15.13 -8.17 12.05
N GLN A 46 16.44 -8.09 11.79
CA GLN A 46 17.33 -9.25 11.67
C GLN A 46 17.28 -10.14 12.92
N GLU A 47 17.40 -9.54 14.11
CA GLU A 47 17.31 -10.26 15.38
C GLU A 47 15.95 -10.95 15.56
N VAL A 48 14.85 -10.25 15.24
CA VAL A 48 13.49 -10.83 15.32
C VAL A 48 13.37 -12.02 14.37
N PHE A 49 13.80 -11.89 13.11
CA PHE A 49 13.71 -12.95 12.13
C PHE A 49 14.62 -14.14 12.49
N ALA A 50 15.84 -13.88 12.97
CA ALA A 50 16.75 -14.93 13.43
C ALA A 50 16.17 -15.69 14.62
N LEU A 51 15.58 -15.00 15.60
CA LEU A 51 14.92 -15.63 16.73
C LEU A 51 13.71 -16.46 16.28
N MET A 52 12.91 -15.96 15.33
CA MET A 52 11.77 -16.71 14.80
C MET A 52 12.20 -17.96 14.02
N ALA A 53 13.29 -17.89 13.27
CA ALA A 53 13.78 -19.01 12.46
C ALA A 53 14.56 -20.07 13.26
N MET A 54 15.33 -19.65 14.27
CA MET A 54 16.35 -20.50 14.89
C MET A 54 16.09 -20.84 16.36
N SER A 55 15.19 -20.12 17.04
CA SER A 55 14.95 -20.37 18.47
C SER A 55 13.77 -21.29 18.70
N ASN A 56 13.82 -22.09 19.77
CA ASN A 56 12.68 -22.91 20.23
C ASN A 56 11.66 -22.09 21.05
N ARG A 57 11.62 -20.76 20.87
CA ARG A 57 10.73 -19.90 21.66
C ARG A 57 9.30 -20.00 21.13
N HIS A 58 8.34 -20.15 22.04
CA HIS A 58 6.92 -20.08 21.69
C HIS A 58 6.48 -18.67 21.23
N PHE A 59 7.26 -17.63 21.53
CA PHE A 59 7.01 -16.27 21.05
C PHE A 59 8.29 -15.43 21.00
N VAL A 60 8.31 -14.44 20.10
CA VAL A 60 9.36 -13.43 19.98
C VAL A 60 8.77 -12.05 20.29
N ASN A 61 9.45 -11.27 21.13
CA ASN A 61 9.01 -9.93 21.50
C ASN A 61 9.88 -8.87 20.77
N PRO A 62 9.35 -8.16 19.76
CA PRO A 62 10.06 -7.11 19.04
C PRO A 62 10.09 -5.77 19.81
N ALA A 63 10.28 -5.80 21.13
CA ALA A 63 10.27 -4.59 21.97
C ALA A 63 11.35 -3.57 21.57
N ASN A 64 12.52 -4.04 21.13
CA ASN A 64 13.60 -3.16 20.68
C ASN A 64 13.24 -2.43 19.38
N LEU A 65 12.53 -3.10 18.46
CA LEU A 65 12.06 -2.48 17.22
C LEU A 65 11.16 -1.28 17.52
N LYS A 66 10.21 -1.42 18.45
CA LYS A 66 9.35 -0.30 18.86
C LYS A 66 10.12 0.88 19.44
N LYS A 67 11.11 0.59 20.28
CA LYS A 67 11.92 1.63 20.92
C LYS A 67 12.67 2.45 19.88
N VAL A 68 13.21 1.78 18.86
CA VAL A 68 13.94 2.43 17.75
C VAL A 68 13.00 3.27 16.89
N LEU A 69 11.80 2.77 16.59
CA LEU A 69 10.82 3.49 15.77
C LEU A 69 10.26 4.74 16.45
N GLY A 70 10.31 4.83 17.79
CA GLY A 70 9.88 6.02 18.52
C GLY A 70 8.37 6.27 18.45
N VAL A 71 7.94 7.50 18.74
CA VAL A 71 6.52 7.91 18.72
C VAL A 71 6.01 7.91 17.26
N PRO A 72 4.79 7.39 16.96
CA PRO A 72 3.75 6.89 17.87
C PRO A 72 3.90 5.42 18.29
N TRP A 73 4.82 4.67 17.67
CA TRP A 73 5.00 3.22 17.86
C TRP A 73 5.45 2.82 19.27
N SER A 74 6.18 3.69 19.95
CA SER A 74 6.64 3.49 21.32
C SER A 74 5.56 3.74 22.37
N GLN A 75 4.45 4.39 22.00
CA GLN A 75 3.34 4.66 22.90
C GLN A 75 2.43 3.45 23.07
N TYR A 76 1.80 3.35 24.23
CA TYR A 76 0.83 2.29 24.48
C TYR A 76 -0.50 2.64 23.79
N GLY A 77 -0.84 1.93 22.72
CA GLY A 77 -2.04 2.20 21.94
C GLY A 77 -2.18 1.25 20.76
N GLN A 78 -3.41 1.08 20.25
CA GLN A 78 -3.61 0.45 18.96
C GLN A 78 -3.16 1.43 17.86
N GLN A 79 -2.52 0.91 16.83
CA GLN A 79 -2.07 1.68 15.66
C GLN A 79 -2.50 0.97 14.39
N ASP A 80 -2.48 1.70 13.28
CA ASP A 80 -2.72 1.11 11.96
C ASP A 80 -1.53 0.23 11.55
N ALA A 81 -1.81 -1.03 11.19
CA ALA A 81 -0.81 -1.98 10.71
C ALA A 81 -0.18 -1.52 9.39
N TRP A 82 -0.95 -0.84 8.55
CA TRP A 82 -0.50 -0.31 7.28
C TRP A 82 0.50 0.84 7.46
N GLU A 83 0.17 1.80 8.32
CA GLU A 83 1.08 2.91 8.64
C GLU A 83 2.39 2.39 9.26
N PHE A 84 2.29 1.40 10.15
CA PHE A 84 3.46 0.71 10.69
C PHE A 84 4.30 0.08 9.58
N GLY A 85 3.65 -0.65 8.67
CA GLY A 85 4.27 -1.35 7.56
C GLY A 85 5.01 -0.41 6.62
N LEU A 86 4.41 0.73 6.27
CA LEU A 86 5.04 1.75 5.42
C LEU A 86 6.31 2.32 6.05
N VAL A 87 6.25 2.70 7.33
CA VAL A 87 7.42 3.23 8.06
C VAL A 87 8.52 2.16 8.17
N LEU A 88 8.14 0.92 8.48
CA LEU A 88 9.10 -0.18 8.59
C LEU A 88 9.78 -0.44 7.24
N LEU A 89 9.01 -0.60 6.16
CA LEU A 89 9.54 -0.92 4.84
C LEU A 89 10.45 0.19 4.29
N ASP A 90 10.11 1.47 4.49
CA ASP A 90 10.96 2.61 4.10
C ASP A 90 12.31 2.61 4.85
N LEU A 91 12.29 2.36 6.16
CA LEU A 91 13.53 2.29 6.95
C LEU A 91 14.38 1.08 6.58
N ILE A 92 13.75 -0.06 6.28
CA ILE A 92 14.45 -1.27 5.86
C ILE A 92 15.06 -1.07 4.47
N GLU A 93 14.33 -0.50 3.51
CA GLU A 93 14.85 -0.17 2.18
C GLU A 93 16.07 0.76 2.27
N LYS A 94 16.04 1.76 3.14
CA LYS A 94 17.21 2.65 3.37
C LYS A 94 18.43 1.94 3.95
N GLY A 95 18.25 0.84 4.66
CA GLY A 95 19.35 0.07 5.28
C GLY A 95 19.80 -1.13 4.44
N LEU A 96 18.88 -1.69 3.66
CA LEU A 96 18.97 -2.91 2.87
C LEU A 96 18.21 -2.70 1.54
N PRO A 97 18.74 -1.90 0.59
CA PRO A 97 18.00 -1.50 -0.62
C PRO A 97 17.49 -2.67 -1.47
N GLN A 98 18.15 -3.83 -1.39
CA GLN A 98 17.76 -5.03 -2.12
C GLN A 98 16.38 -5.56 -1.67
N SER A 99 15.95 -5.26 -0.44
CA SER A 99 14.67 -5.75 0.09
C SER A 99 13.46 -5.19 -0.67
N ALA A 100 13.57 -3.99 -1.25
CA ALA A 100 12.47 -3.34 -1.96
C ALA A 100 12.17 -4.00 -3.30
N SER A 101 13.18 -4.62 -3.93
CA SER A 101 13.05 -5.25 -5.26
C SER A 101 11.97 -6.34 -5.32
N ILE A 102 11.70 -7.00 -4.20
CA ILE A 102 10.71 -8.07 -4.08
C ILE A 102 9.28 -7.54 -4.30
N PHE A 103 9.04 -6.30 -3.86
CA PHE A 103 7.72 -5.67 -3.86
C PHE A 103 7.58 -4.60 -4.94
N SER A 104 8.66 -4.29 -5.67
CA SER A 104 8.69 -3.19 -6.64
C SER A 104 8.04 -3.58 -7.96
N GLY A 105 7.03 -2.81 -8.38
CA GLY A 105 6.50 -2.79 -9.74
C GLY A 105 6.62 -1.39 -10.35
N LYS A 106 6.13 -1.22 -11.58
CA LYS A 106 6.06 0.08 -12.27
C LYS A 106 4.67 0.36 -12.81
N PHE A 107 4.19 1.55 -12.57
CA PHE A 107 3.04 2.12 -13.24
C PHE A 107 3.45 2.81 -14.54
N ARG A 108 2.57 2.75 -15.53
CA ARG A 108 2.51 3.64 -16.68
C ARG A 108 1.30 4.57 -16.51
N GLN A 109 1.57 5.86 -16.40
CA GLN A 109 0.56 6.91 -16.24
C GLN A 109 0.49 7.71 -17.54
N ALA A 110 -0.66 7.71 -18.20
CA ALA A 110 -0.90 8.49 -19.40
C ALA A 110 -1.89 9.62 -19.10
N ILE A 111 -1.55 10.84 -19.51
CA ILE A 111 -2.42 12.01 -19.39
C ILE A 111 -2.67 12.55 -20.79
N SER A 112 -3.93 12.59 -21.21
CA SER A 112 -4.34 13.01 -22.54
C SER A 112 -5.16 14.29 -22.50
N CYS A 113 -4.76 15.30 -23.28
CA CYS A 113 -5.49 16.56 -23.42
C CYS A 113 -6.69 16.41 -24.36
N SER A 114 -7.88 16.81 -23.92
CA SER A 114 -9.10 16.70 -24.74
C SER A 114 -9.14 17.68 -25.93
N GLN A 115 -8.42 18.81 -25.85
CA GLN A 115 -8.41 19.82 -26.92
C GLN A 115 -7.40 19.53 -28.04
N CYS A 116 -6.13 19.32 -27.68
CA CYS A 116 -5.06 19.16 -28.68
C CYS A 116 -4.61 17.70 -28.86
N ARG A 117 -5.22 16.75 -28.12
CA ARG A 117 -4.88 15.32 -28.13
C ARG A 117 -3.43 15.01 -27.76
N ASN A 118 -2.71 15.96 -27.15
CA ASN A 118 -1.37 15.69 -26.64
C ASN A 118 -1.44 14.71 -25.48
N GLU A 119 -0.63 13.67 -25.54
CA GLU A 119 -0.45 12.70 -24.48
C GLU A 119 0.91 12.91 -23.81
N SER A 120 0.95 12.92 -22.48
CA SER A 120 2.18 12.79 -21.70
C SER A 120 2.17 11.48 -20.94
N ILE A 121 3.30 10.78 -20.93
CA ILE A 121 3.46 9.49 -20.27
C ILE A 121 4.52 9.63 -19.18
N ARG A 122 4.20 9.14 -17.98
CA ARG A 122 5.12 9.06 -16.84
C ARG A 122 5.18 7.62 -16.35
N TYR A 123 6.37 7.15 -16.02
CA TYR A 123 6.57 5.88 -15.32
C TYR A 123 6.89 6.15 -13.85
N GLU A 124 6.30 5.36 -12.95
CA GLU A 124 6.47 5.52 -11.51
C GLU A 124 6.58 4.16 -10.84
N ALA A 125 7.59 3.96 -9.99
CA ALA A 125 7.73 2.73 -9.23
C ALA A 125 6.71 2.70 -8.07
N PHE A 126 6.23 1.50 -7.73
CA PHE A 126 5.40 1.28 -6.55
C PHE A 126 5.87 0.05 -5.79
N ASN A 127 5.80 0.09 -4.46
CA ASN A 127 6.12 -1.05 -3.60
C ASN A 127 4.86 -1.70 -2.98
N SER A 128 3.69 -1.10 -3.24
CA SER A 128 2.40 -1.55 -2.73
C SER A 128 1.25 -0.85 -3.44
N LEU A 129 0.06 -1.46 -3.40
CA LEU A 129 -1.18 -0.84 -3.86
C LEU A 129 -2.05 -0.48 -2.66
N THR A 130 -2.61 0.71 -2.65
CA THR A 130 -3.72 1.06 -1.74
C THR A 130 -5.00 1.15 -2.56
N LEU A 131 -5.92 0.23 -2.31
CA LEU A 131 -7.22 0.18 -2.99
C LEU A 131 -8.26 0.89 -2.13
N GLN A 132 -8.89 1.89 -2.73
CA GLN A 132 -9.99 2.60 -2.11
C GLN A 132 -11.30 1.93 -2.46
N PHE A 133 -12.19 1.88 -1.49
CA PHE A 133 -13.55 1.51 -1.76
C PHE A 133 -14.29 2.71 -2.34
N PRO A 134 -15.20 2.53 -3.30
CA PRO A 134 -16.01 3.64 -3.77
C PRO A 134 -16.84 4.21 -2.61
N GLU A 135 -17.07 5.51 -2.61
CA GLU A 135 -18.09 6.08 -1.73
C GLU A 135 -19.47 5.63 -2.23
N LYS A 136 -20.34 5.18 -1.33
CA LYS A 136 -21.75 5.02 -1.67
C LYS A 136 -22.30 6.43 -1.85
N GLU A 137 -22.73 6.80 -3.05
CA GLU A 137 -23.52 8.02 -3.20
C GLU A 137 -24.71 7.96 -2.22
N PRO A 138 -25.02 9.04 -1.50
CA PRO A 138 -26.18 9.06 -0.62
C PRO A 138 -27.42 8.81 -1.48
N THR A 139 -27.96 7.59 -1.39
CA THR A 139 -29.21 7.21 -2.03
C THR A 139 -30.29 8.14 -1.52
N SER A 140 -30.72 9.07 -2.37
CA SER A 140 -31.94 9.83 -2.14
C SER A 140 -33.12 8.85 -2.18
N LYS A 141 -33.56 8.49 -0.97
CA LYS A 141 -34.81 7.82 -0.63
C LYS A 141 -34.89 6.33 -0.99
N GLU A 142 -35.02 5.55 0.08
CA GLU A 142 -35.51 4.19 0.14
C GLU A 142 -36.86 4.08 -0.59
N GLU A 143 -36.91 3.30 -1.67
CA GLU A 143 -38.08 2.50 -1.97
C GLU A 143 -37.63 1.03 -1.94
N GLU A 144 -38.04 0.33 -0.88
CA GLU A 144 -37.94 -1.11 -0.75
C GLU A 144 -38.58 -1.78 -1.97
N LYS A 145 -37.78 -2.49 -2.78
CA LYS A 145 -38.31 -3.52 -3.67
C LYS A 145 -37.49 -4.81 -3.53
N GLU A 146 -38.28 -5.85 -3.26
CA GLU A 146 -37.98 -7.27 -3.03
C GLU A 146 -36.89 -7.93 -3.90
N PRO A 147 -36.31 -9.06 -3.44
CA PRO A 147 -35.18 -9.69 -4.08
C PRO A 147 -35.56 -10.34 -5.41
N LYS A 148 -34.96 -9.89 -6.51
CA LYS A 148 -34.98 -10.62 -7.79
C LYS A 148 -33.65 -11.34 -8.01
N LYS A 149 -33.78 -12.59 -8.44
CA LYS A 149 -32.74 -13.60 -8.65
C LYS A 149 -31.74 -13.19 -9.74
N GLU A 150 -30.60 -13.86 -9.63
CA GLU A 150 -29.33 -13.80 -10.37
C GLU A 150 -29.41 -13.70 -11.91
N ASP A 151 -28.25 -13.36 -12.49
CA ASP A 151 -27.89 -13.23 -13.91
C ASP A 151 -28.21 -11.91 -14.61
N SER A 152 -27.66 -10.81 -14.07
CA SER A 152 -27.17 -9.71 -14.92
C SER A 152 -26.23 -8.81 -14.12
N LEU A 153 -25.02 -8.59 -14.63
CA LEU A 153 -24.01 -7.66 -14.10
C LEU A 153 -24.60 -6.24 -14.12
N HIS A 154 -25.26 -5.83 -13.04
CA HIS A 154 -25.83 -4.49 -12.92
C HIS A 154 -24.69 -3.45 -12.86
N PRO A 155 -24.80 -2.32 -13.58
CA PRO A 155 -23.79 -1.25 -13.57
C PRO A 155 -23.71 -0.43 -12.27
N ASN A 156 -24.38 -0.87 -11.20
CA ASN A 156 -24.41 -0.21 -9.90
C ASN A 156 -23.88 -1.10 -8.76
N THR A 157 -23.17 -2.18 -9.10
CA THR A 157 -22.60 -3.10 -8.11
C THR A 157 -21.32 -2.49 -7.56
N TYR A 158 -21.38 -2.08 -6.29
CA TYR A 158 -20.20 -1.80 -5.49
C TYR A 158 -19.20 -2.95 -5.64
N PRO A 159 -17.91 -2.71 -5.93
CA PRO A 159 -16.93 -3.77 -6.10
C PRO A 159 -16.83 -4.57 -4.79
N ASP A 160 -17.41 -5.76 -4.80
CA ASP A 160 -17.40 -6.72 -3.69
C ASP A 160 -16.23 -7.71 -3.79
N THR A 161 -15.54 -7.72 -4.95
CA THR A 161 -14.35 -8.51 -5.20
C THR A 161 -13.08 -7.66 -5.26
N LEU A 162 -11.92 -8.27 -4.97
CA LEU A 162 -10.61 -7.64 -5.18
C LEU A 162 -10.42 -7.22 -6.64
N SER A 163 -10.87 -8.06 -7.59
CA SER A 163 -10.82 -7.74 -9.02
C SER A 163 -11.63 -6.48 -9.33
N GLY A 164 -12.82 -6.34 -8.75
CA GLY A 164 -13.63 -5.14 -8.88
C GLY A 164 -12.95 -3.89 -8.31
N LEU A 165 -12.29 -4.01 -7.15
CA LEU A 165 -11.56 -2.90 -6.53
C LEU A 165 -10.35 -2.46 -7.35
N LEU A 166 -9.62 -3.42 -7.94
CA LEU A 166 -8.52 -3.14 -8.86
C LEU A 166 -9.05 -2.43 -10.12
N GLN A 167 -10.11 -2.96 -10.73
CA GLN A 167 -10.72 -2.35 -11.91
C GLN A 167 -11.23 -0.93 -11.63
N PHE A 168 -11.82 -0.72 -10.45
CA PHE A 168 -12.25 0.60 -10.00
C PHE A 168 -11.08 1.54 -9.78
N SER A 169 -9.99 1.08 -9.15
CA SER A 169 -8.83 1.91 -8.83
C SER A 169 -8.00 2.30 -10.06
N PHE A 170 -8.00 1.47 -11.11
CA PHE A 170 -7.25 1.72 -12.36
C PHE A 170 -8.13 2.19 -13.53
N ARG A 171 -9.40 2.53 -13.27
CA ARG A 171 -10.27 3.09 -14.31
C ARG A 171 -9.71 4.43 -14.81
N GLU A 172 -9.99 4.75 -16.06
CA GLU A 172 -9.66 6.06 -16.62
C GLU A 172 -10.45 7.16 -15.91
N GLU A 173 -9.75 8.20 -15.45
CA GLU A 173 -10.31 9.34 -14.74
C GLU A 173 -10.49 10.52 -15.69
N ASN A 174 -11.68 11.11 -15.69
CA ASN A 174 -11.94 12.36 -16.39
C ASN A 174 -11.46 13.54 -15.53
N MET A 175 -10.53 14.31 -16.06
CA MET A 175 -9.93 15.47 -15.42
C MET A 175 -10.62 16.74 -15.93
N CYS A 176 -11.70 17.18 -15.27
CA CYS A 176 -12.50 18.32 -15.69
C CYS A 176 -12.79 19.31 -14.54
N GLY A 177 -13.31 20.49 -14.86
CA GLY A 177 -13.68 21.50 -13.86
C GLY A 177 -12.49 21.98 -13.02
N THR A 178 -12.56 21.82 -11.70
CA THR A 178 -11.46 22.17 -10.78
C THR A 178 -10.25 21.25 -10.91
N ASN A 179 -10.43 20.06 -11.48
CA ASN A 179 -9.40 19.02 -11.62
C ASN A 179 -8.77 19.00 -13.02
N GLN A 180 -8.85 20.09 -13.77
CA GLN A 180 -8.21 20.20 -15.10
C GLN A 180 -6.69 20.01 -15.05
N ILE A 181 -6.16 19.41 -16.10
CA ILE A 181 -4.71 19.22 -16.31
C ILE A 181 -4.09 20.43 -16.99
N PHE A 182 -2.84 20.75 -16.66
CA PHE A 182 -2.09 21.75 -17.42
C PHE A 182 -1.51 21.11 -18.69
N CYS A 183 -1.91 21.62 -19.86
CA CYS A 183 -1.39 21.13 -21.14
C CYS A 183 -0.29 22.06 -21.65
N GLU A 184 0.93 21.55 -21.81
CA GLU A 184 2.08 22.32 -22.31
C GLU A 184 1.90 22.81 -23.74
N LYS A 185 1.29 22.01 -24.63
CA LYS A 185 1.00 22.43 -26.01
C LYS A 185 -0.05 23.52 -26.10
N CYS A 186 -1.09 23.48 -25.26
CA CYS A 186 -2.10 24.54 -25.21
C CYS A 186 -1.64 25.74 -24.38
N ASN A 187 -0.61 25.56 -23.55
CA ASN A 187 -0.12 26.51 -22.56
C ASN A 187 -1.22 27.05 -21.61
N LYS A 188 -2.16 26.18 -21.21
CA LYS A 188 -3.27 26.49 -20.29
C LYS A 188 -3.87 25.21 -19.69
N ARG A 189 -4.67 25.37 -18.63
CA ARG A 189 -5.47 24.27 -18.08
C ARG A 189 -6.55 23.83 -19.07
N GLN A 190 -6.72 22.53 -19.22
CA GLN A 190 -7.65 21.90 -20.13
C GLN A 190 -8.27 20.67 -19.51
N ASP A 191 -9.45 20.33 -19.98
CA ASP A 191 -10.03 19.02 -19.71
C ASP A 191 -9.15 17.94 -20.36
N GLY A 192 -9.13 16.77 -19.74
CA GLY A 192 -8.35 15.65 -20.22
C GLY A 192 -8.76 14.35 -19.54
N THR A 193 -8.00 13.31 -19.84
CA THR A 193 -8.14 12.02 -19.16
C THR A 193 -6.82 11.59 -18.56
N LYS A 194 -6.89 10.85 -17.45
CA LYS A 194 -5.74 10.24 -16.79
C LYS A 194 -5.98 8.74 -16.70
N LYS A 195 -5.06 7.95 -17.23
CA LYS A 195 -5.07 6.50 -17.19
C LYS A 195 -3.83 5.99 -16.46
N VAL A 196 -4.01 5.05 -15.53
CA VAL A 196 -2.91 4.43 -14.79
C VAL A 196 -2.99 2.92 -15.00
N GLU A 197 -1.87 2.32 -15.40
CA GLU A 197 -1.77 0.89 -15.67
C GLU A 197 -0.53 0.33 -14.96
N ILE A 198 -0.58 -0.94 -14.54
CA ILE A 198 0.63 -1.66 -14.09
C ILE A 198 1.38 -2.12 -15.33
N GLU A 199 2.54 -1.51 -15.59
CA GLU A 199 3.43 -1.87 -16.70
C GLU A 199 4.31 -3.06 -16.32
N GLU A 200 4.84 -3.06 -15.11
CA GLU A 200 5.66 -4.14 -14.54
C GLU A 200 5.06 -4.57 -13.21
N SER A 201 4.72 -5.84 -13.08
CA SER A 201 4.21 -6.42 -11.82
C SER A 201 5.35 -6.81 -10.88
N PRO A 202 5.21 -6.60 -9.56
CA PRO A 202 6.17 -7.14 -8.59
C PRO A 202 6.02 -8.65 -8.44
N ASP A 203 7.09 -9.32 -8.00
CA ASP A 203 7.05 -10.74 -7.66
C ASP A 203 6.12 -11.02 -6.48
N HIS A 204 6.09 -10.11 -5.50
CA HIS A 204 5.18 -10.16 -4.37
C HIS A 204 4.43 -8.84 -4.23
N LEU A 205 3.10 -8.89 -4.26
CA LEU A 205 2.26 -7.70 -4.21
C LEU A 205 1.72 -7.45 -2.80
N ILE A 206 2.04 -6.29 -2.22
CA ILE A 206 1.40 -5.83 -0.99
C ILE A 206 0.18 -4.99 -1.36
N ILE A 207 -1.00 -5.40 -0.89
CA ILE A 207 -2.26 -4.67 -1.09
C ILE A 207 -2.80 -4.21 0.26
N ASN A 208 -2.93 -2.90 0.41
CA ASN A 208 -3.70 -2.28 1.47
C ASN A 208 -5.13 -2.00 0.99
N LEU A 209 -6.13 -2.44 1.75
CA LEU A 209 -7.54 -2.13 1.49
C LEU A 209 -7.96 -1.00 2.42
N SER A 210 -8.20 0.20 1.89
CA SER A 210 -8.54 1.40 2.67
C SER A 210 -9.97 1.34 3.19
N ARG A 211 -10.19 0.53 4.23
CA ARG A 211 -11.52 0.26 4.82
C ARG A 211 -12.00 1.34 5.79
N PHE A 212 -11.10 2.16 6.32
CA PHE A 212 -11.42 3.16 7.33
C PHE A 212 -11.70 4.52 6.66
N HIS A 213 -12.88 5.08 6.95
CA HIS A 213 -13.24 6.44 6.60
C HIS A 213 -13.49 7.20 7.91
N TYR A 214 -12.91 8.39 8.04
CA TYR A 214 -13.23 9.30 9.15
C TYR A 214 -14.48 10.09 8.77
N SER A 215 -15.62 9.73 9.34
CA SER A 215 -16.80 10.59 9.35
C SER A 215 -16.59 11.66 10.42
N TYR A 216 -16.35 12.91 10.00
CA TYR A 216 -16.41 14.08 10.88
C TYR A 216 -17.85 14.51 11.14
#